data_AF-A0A972DUI0-F1
#
_entry.id   AF-A0A972DUI0-F1
#
_cell.length_a   1.000
_cell.length_b   1.000
_cell.length_c   1.000
_cell.angle_alpha   90.00
_cell.angle_beta   90.00
_cell.angle_gamma   90.00
#
_symmetry.space_group_name_H-M   'P 1'
#
loop_
_entity.id
_entity.type
_entity.pdbx_description
1 polymer ?
#
loop_
_entity_poly.entity_id
_entity_poly.type
_entity_poly.pdbx_seq_one_letter_code
_entity_poly.pdbx_strand_id
1 'polypeptide(L)'
;MEPEAGIMLVWPLAAMEAQALGWSQIQPAHLLCAILKFAEMDGADLERLGQTNENLGNLAQEHQDLKAHLDDPWGITVPEVSTRLRRALRRPGEACPERSRRGPRAQSATGGPGGMVHRSDAAREVFRAAQGAAEQAGRQRLGVVDLLGALMNGSDEWIRRGLEQQGIPSASQLAQRNQALEQWTDVLVPLASRHAGTVVEDAERKRILADPAVRVLADVFANPGTPGRPCLLIHGPDRTAHDVLIDLLGRPGDRKPPKVIQVNSRALLERLSRDGNVAAIGFLDLLCDESNQKTVWFFDSLHRYLSEELAPSVFRLRFVQWLKQTNSRFLFAISQNQYDKVRANNYPPLPLDWKNTFQQIWIHSPSPRRRVGMEL
;
A
#
# COMPACT_ATOMS: atom_id res chain seq x y z
N MET A 1 0.12 -6.07 30.86
CA MET A 1 0.87 -6.61 29.72
C MET A 1 2.27 -6.01 29.70
N GLU A 2 3.30 -6.81 29.43
CA GLU A 2 4.68 -6.29 29.33
C GLU A 2 4.93 -5.62 27.97
N PRO A 3 5.64 -4.48 27.92
CA PRO A 3 5.99 -3.83 26.66
C PRO A 3 7.09 -4.61 25.93
N GLU A 4 7.04 -4.56 24.61
CA GLU A 4 8.14 -4.94 23.74
C GLU A 4 9.27 -3.91 23.75
N ALA A 5 10.40 -4.33 23.21
CA ALA A 5 11.62 -3.54 23.16
C ALA A 5 11.44 -2.18 22.47
N GLY A 6 10.76 -2.16 21.34
CA GLY A 6 10.53 -0.95 20.56
C GLY A 6 9.74 0.10 21.35
N ILE A 7 8.83 -0.30 22.23
CA ILE A 7 8.08 0.65 23.08
C ILE A 7 9.03 1.37 24.05
N MET A 8 10.00 0.64 24.61
CA MET A 8 10.99 1.25 25.51
C MET A 8 11.85 2.30 24.79
N LEU A 9 12.09 2.14 23.48
CA LEU A 9 12.83 3.10 22.65
C LEU A 9 11.98 4.29 22.18
N VAL A 10 10.68 4.10 21.95
CA VAL A 10 9.76 5.15 21.50
C VAL A 10 9.55 6.23 22.57
N TRP A 11 9.50 5.87 23.86
CA TRP A 11 9.24 6.84 24.93
C TRP A 11 10.32 7.93 25.07
N PRO A 12 11.63 7.60 25.14
CA PRO A 12 12.69 8.61 25.13
C PRO A 12 12.64 9.50 23.89
N LEU A 13 12.40 8.92 22.70
CA LEU A 13 12.26 9.69 21.47
C LEU A 13 11.08 10.68 21.54
N ALA A 14 9.94 10.27 22.10
CA ALA A 14 8.78 11.14 22.27
C ALA A 14 9.05 12.27 23.27
N ALA A 15 9.82 12.01 24.32
CA ALA A 15 10.27 13.04 25.25
C ALA A 15 11.18 14.07 24.55
N MET A 16 12.11 13.62 23.72
CA MET A 16 12.96 14.50 22.91
C MET A 16 12.15 15.37 21.95
N GLU A 17 11.12 14.81 21.30
CA GLU A 17 10.23 15.59 20.42
C GLU A 17 9.45 16.65 21.20
N ALA A 18 8.90 16.30 22.37
CA ALA A 18 8.19 17.25 23.23
C ALA A 18 9.11 18.41 23.68
N GLN A 19 10.32 18.09 24.15
CA GLN A 19 11.32 19.08 24.55
C GLN A 19 11.71 20.00 23.38
N ALA A 20 11.99 19.43 22.21
CA ALA A 20 12.39 20.19 21.02
C ALA A 20 11.29 21.16 20.56
N LEU A 21 10.01 20.80 20.77
CA LEU A 21 8.88 21.66 20.44
C LEU A 21 8.50 22.63 21.57
N GLY A 22 9.07 22.46 22.77
CA GLY A 22 8.87 23.31 23.94
C GLY A 22 7.67 22.93 24.79
N TRP A 23 7.20 21.68 24.73
CA TRP A 23 6.05 21.20 25.47
C TRP A 23 6.44 20.69 26.86
N SER A 24 5.57 20.94 27.84
CA SER A 24 5.75 20.48 29.22
C SER A 24 5.49 18.98 29.42
N GLN A 25 4.77 18.35 28.49
CA GLN A 25 4.35 16.95 28.55
C GLN A 25 4.41 16.26 27.18
N ILE A 26 4.57 14.93 27.19
CA ILE A 26 4.44 14.09 26.01
C ILE A 26 2.97 13.99 25.63
N GLN A 27 2.64 14.30 24.37
CA GLN A 27 1.30 14.29 23.79
C GLN A 27 1.23 13.18 22.73
N PRO A 28 0.02 12.74 22.30
CA PRO A 28 -0.12 11.71 21.26
C PRO A 28 0.69 12.00 19.98
N ALA A 29 0.69 13.25 19.52
CA ALA A 29 1.48 13.66 18.35
C ALA A 29 3.00 13.45 18.52
N HIS A 30 3.54 13.67 19.72
CA HIS A 30 4.94 13.41 20.03
C HIS A 30 5.26 11.91 19.95
N LEU A 31 4.32 11.07 20.40
CA LEU A 31 4.44 9.61 20.27
C LEU A 31 4.42 9.17 18.81
N LEU A 32 3.52 9.71 18.00
CA LEU A 32 3.50 9.39 16.57
C LEU A 32 4.80 9.81 15.88
N CYS A 33 5.32 11.02 16.18
CA CYS A 33 6.62 11.46 15.67
C CYS A 33 7.76 10.51 16.06
N ALA A 34 7.77 10.03 17.30
CA ALA A 34 8.76 9.09 17.81
C ALA A 34 8.68 7.71 17.12
N ILE A 35 7.47 7.18 16.94
CA ILE A 35 7.25 5.91 16.20
C ILE A 35 7.75 6.04 14.76
N LEU A 36 7.40 7.13 14.07
CA LEU A 36 7.85 7.37 12.71
C LEU A 36 9.38 7.54 12.64
N LYS A 37 10.00 8.17 13.64
CA LYS A 37 11.46 8.32 13.72
C LYS A 37 12.15 6.99 13.99
N PHE A 38 11.57 6.14 14.85
CA PHE A 38 12.04 4.78 15.09
C PHE A 38 11.98 3.95 13.81
N ALA A 39 10.88 4.02 13.04
CA ALA A 39 10.77 3.35 11.74
C ALA A 39 11.80 3.84 10.70
N GLU A 40 12.26 5.09 10.80
CA GLU A 40 13.27 5.64 9.90
C GLU A 40 14.72 5.27 10.25
N MET A 41 14.96 4.60 11.38
CA MET A 41 16.31 4.19 11.78
C MET A 41 16.87 3.16 10.79
N ASP A 42 18.19 3.25 10.56
CA ASP A 42 18.91 2.26 9.78
C ASP A 42 19.32 1.05 10.65
N GLY A 43 19.83 0.01 10.01
CA GLY A 43 20.25 -1.21 10.72
C GLY A 43 21.37 -0.96 11.72
N ALA A 44 22.29 -0.03 11.43
CA ALA A 44 23.41 0.27 12.30
C ALA A 44 22.99 1.05 13.56
N ASP A 45 22.00 1.93 13.47
CA ASP A 45 21.35 2.59 14.60
C ASP A 45 20.63 1.55 15.48
N LEU A 46 19.89 0.63 14.87
CA LEU A 46 19.16 -0.43 15.59
C LEU A 46 20.09 -1.42 16.28
N GLU A 47 21.19 -1.82 15.64
CA GLU A 47 22.20 -2.70 16.23
C GLU A 47 22.89 -2.05 17.43
N ARG A 48 23.21 -0.75 17.35
CA ARG A 48 23.77 0.00 18.48
C ARG A 48 22.80 0.06 19.67
N LEU A 49 21.52 0.32 19.41
CA LEU A 49 20.49 0.26 20.44
C LEU A 49 20.34 -1.17 21.00
N GLY A 50 20.46 -2.17 20.11
CA GLY A 50 20.63 -3.61 20.32
C GLY A 50 21.64 -3.98 21.39
N GLN A 51 22.87 -3.51 21.21
CA GLN A 51 24.02 -3.83 22.06
C GLN A 51 23.92 -3.22 23.46
N THR A 52 23.09 -2.19 23.63
CA THR A 52 22.99 -1.45 24.90
C THR A 52 21.87 -1.99 25.81
N ASN A 53 20.97 -2.84 25.30
CA ASN A 53 19.86 -3.39 26.09
C ASN A 53 19.76 -4.92 25.93
N GLU A 54 19.89 -5.65 27.03
CA GLU A 54 19.95 -7.13 27.05
C GLU A 54 18.64 -7.84 26.61
N ASN A 55 17.53 -7.12 26.42
CA ASN A 55 16.19 -7.68 26.14
C ASN A 55 15.70 -7.53 24.68
N LEU A 56 16.58 -7.34 23.70
CA LEU A 56 16.22 -6.92 22.34
C LEU A 56 16.05 -8.05 21.30
N GLY A 57 15.80 -9.29 21.73
CA GLY A 57 15.78 -10.48 20.87
C GLY A 57 14.93 -10.42 19.59
N ASN A 58 14.00 -9.46 19.46
CA ASN A 58 13.13 -9.30 18.28
C ASN A 58 13.05 -7.86 17.74
N LEU A 59 13.93 -6.93 18.14
CA LEU A 59 13.81 -5.52 17.76
C LEU A 59 13.83 -5.29 16.23
N ALA A 60 14.66 -6.06 15.51
CA ALA A 60 14.71 -6.00 14.06
C ALA A 60 13.39 -6.43 13.41
N GLN A 61 12.74 -7.46 13.98
CA GLN A 61 11.43 -7.93 13.53
C GLN A 61 10.35 -6.89 13.85
N GLU A 62 10.31 -6.37 15.08
CA GLU A 62 9.38 -5.30 15.48
C GLU A 62 9.49 -4.08 14.54
N HIS A 63 10.71 -3.71 14.17
CA HIS A 63 10.97 -2.61 13.25
C HIS A 63 10.50 -2.91 11.82
N GLN A 64 10.69 -4.13 11.32
CA GLN A 64 10.16 -4.56 10.03
C GLN A 64 8.63 -4.61 10.02
N ASP A 65 8.02 -5.14 11.08
CA ASP A 65 6.57 -5.22 11.24
C ASP A 65 5.95 -3.82 11.31
N LEU A 66 6.59 -2.90 12.02
CA LEU A 66 6.19 -1.50 12.05
C LEU A 66 6.22 -0.86 10.67
N LYS A 67 7.30 -1.05 9.90
CA LYS A 67 7.39 -0.56 8.51
C LYS A 67 6.30 -1.14 7.63
N ALA A 68 6.05 -2.44 7.75
CA ALA A 68 4.98 -3.11 7.01
C ALA A 68 3.60 -2.55 7.37
N HIS A 69 3.35 -2.30 8.66
CA HIS A 69 2.07 -1.78 9.15
C HIS A 69 1.86 -0.31 8.82
N LEU A 70 2.92 0.51 8.79
CA LEU A 70 2.86 1.89 8.29
C LEU A 70 2.53 1.91 6.79
N ASP A 71 3.10 1.00 6.01
CA ASP A 71 2.85 0.92 4.57
C ASP A 71 1.44 0.38 4.24
N ASP A 72 0.99 -0.71 4.87
CA ASP A 72 -0.35 -1.30 4.72
C ASP A 72 -0.97 -1.45 6.13
N PRO A 73 -2.06 -0.73 6.46
CA PRO A 73 -3.03 -0.13 5.54
C PRO A 73 -2.88 1.37 5.24
N TRP A 74 -1.94 2.06 5.87
CA TRP A 74 -1.94 3.54 5.90
C TRP A 74 -1.25 4.21 4.71
N GLY A 75 -0.48 3.48 3.88
CA GLY A 75 0.26 4.06 2.76
C GLY A 75 1.45 4.93 3.17
N ILE A 76 1.92 4.81 4.42
CA ILE A 76 3.04 5.61 4.96
C ILE A 76 4.36 4.93 4.61
N THR A 77 4.92 5.27 3.45
CA THR A 77 6.24 4.80 3.04
C THR A 77 7.35 5.42 3.88
N VAL A 78 8.33 4.60 4.25
CA VAL A 78 9.50 5.02 5.01
C VAL A 78 10.73 5.08 4.09
N PRO A 79 11.50 6.17 4.06
CA PRO A 79 11.36 7.38 4.88
C PRO A 79 10.49 8.49 4.25
N GLU A 80 10.03 8.34 3.01
CA GLU A 80 9.51 9.45 2.19
C GLU A 80 8.23 10.10 2.75
N VAL A 81 7.18 9.30 3.01
CA VAL A 81 5.91 9.81 3.59
C VAL A 81 6.08 9.99 5.10
N SER A 82 6.75 9.07 5.79
CA SER A 82 6.98 9.17 7.25
C SER A 82 7.68 10.47 7.63
N THR A 83 8.72 10.88 6.89
CA THR A 83 9.48 12.10 7.17
C THR A 83 8.62 13.34 6.93
N ARG A 84 7.82 13.36 5.86
CA ARG A 84 6.92 14.48 5.56
C ARG A 84 5.82 14.61 6.63
N LEU A 85 5.25 13.49 7.06
CA LEU A 85 4.27 13.46 8.14
C LEU A 85 4.87 13.97 9.46
N ARG A 86 6.07 13.53 9.86
CA ARG A 86 6.75 14.08 11.04
C ARG A 86 6.97 15.59 10.93
N ARG A 87 7.39 16.08 9.76
CA ARG A 87 7.55 17.53 9.53
C ARG A 87 6.21 18.26 9.66
N ALA A 88 5.12 17.71 9.14
CA ALA A 88 3.78 18.28 9.29
C ALA A 88 3.34 18.33 10.76
N LEU A 89 3.54 17.24 11.51
CA LEU A 89 3.24 17.16 12.94
C LEU A 89 4.09 18.11 13.81
N ARG A 90 5.27 18.53 13.33
CA ARG A 90 6.13 19.51 14.03
C ARG A 90 5.81 20.97 13.68
N ARG A 91 5.04 21.24 12.62
CA ARG A 91 4.71 22.61 12.22
C ARG A 91 3.80 23.20 13.28
N PRO A 92 4.18 24.27 13.99
CA PRO A 92 3.30 24.88 14.97
C PRO A 92 2.03 25.36 14.27
N GLY A 93 0.89 24.86 14.73
CA GLY A 93 -0.42 25.37 14.35
C GLY A 93 -0.92 26.31 15.43
N GLU A 94 -1.92 27.12 15.09
CA GLU A 94 -2.55 28.08 16.01
C GLU A 94 -3.05 27.45 17.32
N ALA A 95 -3.26 26.12 17.32
CA ALA A 95 -3.69 25.33 18.46
C ALA A 95 -2.58 24.93 19.44
N CYS A 96 -1.35 25.44 19.33
CA CYS A 96 -0.29 25.22 20.33
C CYS A 96 -0.53 26.14 21.54
N PRO A 97 -1.23 25.70 22.61
CA PRO A 97 -1.72 26.60 23.65
C PRO A 97 -0.56 27.16 24.49
N GLU A 98 0.57 26.43 24.55
CA GLU A 98 1.76 26.78 25.31
C GLU A 98 2.70 27.73 24.55
N ARG A 99 2.77 27.68 23.20
CA ARG A 99 3.58 28.62 22.42
C ARG A 99 2.92 29.99 22.30
N SER A 100 1.60 30.05 22.13
CA SER A 100 0.86 31.33 22.05
C SER A 100 0.89 32.13 23.36
N ARG A 101 1.28 31.51 24.49
CA ARG A 101 1.46 32.18 25.79
C ARG A 101 2.91 32.58 26.09
N ARG A 102 3.88 32.20 25.27
CA ARG A 102 5.30 32.43 25.54
C ARG A 102 5.94 33.17 24.36
N GLY A 103 6.22 34.46 24.57
CA GLY A 103 7.00 35.29 23.65
C GLY A 103 8.39 34.73 23.35
N PRO A 104 9.21 35.43 22.53
CA PRO A 104 10.39 34.86 21.84
C PRO A 104 11.52 34.27 22.70
N ARG A 105 11.41 34.28 24.03
CA ARG A 105 12.36 33.67 24.96
C ARG A 105 11.64 33.24 26.23
N ALA A 106 10.98 32.08 26.21
CA ALA A 106 10.71 31.34 27.44
C ALA A 106 11.85 30.35 27.69
N GLN A 107 13.05 30.88 27.95
CA GLN A 107 14.02 30.16 28.74
C GLN A 107 13.49 30.11 30.18
N SER A 108 13.48 28.90 30.74
CA SER A 108 13.21 28.60 32.15
C SER A 108 11.86 29.08 32.72
N ALA A 109 10.86 28.21 32.64
CA ALA A 109 9.93 28.03 33.76
C ALA A 109 9.57 26.53 33.78
N THR A 110 10.20 25.84 34.75
CA THR A 110 10.13 24.40 35.11
C THR A 110 10.73 23.37 34.15
N GLY A 111 12.05 23.45 33.95
CA GLY A 111 12.84 22.35 33.39
C GLY A 111 14.20 22.83 32.91
N GLY A 112 15.22 22.74 33.76
CA GLY A 112 16.61 22.83 33.28
C GLY A 112 16.94 21.69 32.30
N PRO A 113 18.15 21.66 31.73
CA PRO A 113 18.62 20.47 31.01
C PRO A 113 18.65 19.30 32.00
N GLY A 114 17.58 18.49 32.02
CA GLY A 114 17.31 17.49 33.06
C GLY A 114 15.88 17.45 33.60
N GLY A 115 14.99 18.36 33.19
CA GLY A 115 13.55 18.27 33.51
C GLY A 115 12.91 17.05 32.86
N MET A 116 12.45 16.09 33.67
CA MET A 116 11.77 14.89 33.19
C MET A 116 10.42 15.28 32.55
N VAL A 117 10.28 15.08 31.24
CA VAL A 117 9.00 15.32 30.55
C VAL A 117 8.07 14.14 30.85
N HIS A 118 6.97 14.41 31.53
CA HIS A 118 5.99 13.39 31.88
C HIS A 118 5.00 13.14 30.74
N ARG A 119 4.35 11.97 30.79
CA ARG A 119 3.26 11.60 29.87
C ARG A 119 2.00 12.39 30.25
N SER A 120 1.36 13.04 29.29
CA SER A 120 0.03 13.61 29.46
C SER A 120 -1.02 12.52 29.68
N ASP A 121 -2.21 12.90 30.17
CA ASP A 121 -3.32 11.95 30.30
C ASP A 121 -3.77 11.42 28.94
N ALA A 122 -3.79 12.24 27.90
CA ALA A 122 -4.06 11.81 26.53
C ALA A 122 -3.06 10.74 26.05
N ALA A 123 -1.77 10.93 26.30
CA ALA A 123 -0.75 9.92 25.98
C ALA A 123 -0.90 8.63 26.80
N ARG A 124 -1.40 8.72 28.04
CA ARG A 124 -1.72 7.54 28.87
C ARG A 124 -2.94 6.79 28.34
N GLU A 125 -3.98 7.48 27.90
CA GLU A 125 -5.16 6.85 27.29
C GLU A 125 -4.80 6.08 26.02
N VAL A 126 -3.96 6.65 25.16
CA VAL A 126 -3.44 5.96 23.97
C VAL A 126 -2.77 4.64 24.35
N PHE A 127 -1.94 4.65 25.39
CA PHE A 127 -1.26 3.44 25.85
C PHE A 127 -2.24 2.39 26.40
N ARG A 128 -3.26 2.81 27.16
CA ARG A 128 -4.30 1.90 27.65
C ARG A 128 -5.13 1.31 26.52
N ALA A 129 -5.48 2.11 25.51
CA ALA A 129 -6.18 1.65 24.32
C ALA A 129 -5.35 0.62 23.54
N ALA A 130 -4.05 0.88 23.36
CA ALA A 130 -3.13 -0.06 22.72
C ALA A 130 -3.04 -1.38 23.50
N GLN A 131 -2.94 -1.31 24.83
CA GLN A 131 -2.94 -2.49 25.70
C GLN A 131 -4.23 -3.30 25.56
N GLY A 132 -5.40 -2.65 25.62
CA GLY A 132 -6.68 -3.33 25.46
C GLY A 132 -6.82 -4.01 24.08
N ALA A 133 -6.34 -3.36 23.02
CA ALA A 133 -6.35 -3.94 21.67
C ALA A 133 -5.41 -5.16 21.55
N ALA A 134 -4.21 -5.10 22.14
CA ALA A 134 -3.28 -6.22 22.16
C ALA A 134 -3.83 -7.42 22.95
N GLU A 135 -4.48 -7.17 24.09
CA GLU A 135 -5.15 -8.19 24.91
C GLU A 135 -6.30 -8.86 24.14
N GLN A 136 -7.14 -8.08 23.45
CA GLN A 136 -8.22 -8.60 22.61
C GLN A 136 -7.70 -9.44 21.44
N ALA A 137 -6.53 -9.09 20.89
CA ALA A 137 -5.86 -9.86 19.85
C ALA A 137 -5.13 -11.12 20.39
N GLY A 138 -5.20 -11.40 21.69
CA GLY A 138 -4.57 -12.56 22.31
C GLY A 138 -3.03 -12.46 22.40
N ARG A 139 -2.46 -11.26 22.25
CA ARG A 139 -1.02 -11.05 22.37
C ARG A 139 -0.59 -11.12 23.83
N GLN A 140 0.64 -11.57 24.07
CA GLN A 140 1.23 -11.60 25.41
C GLN A 140 2.01 -10.33 25.75
N ARG A 141 2.46 -9.60 24.73
CA ARG A 141 3.27 -8.39 24.85
C ARG A 141 2.67 -7.28 24.01
N LEU A 142 2.90 -6.05 24.45
CA LEU A 142 2.44 -4.84 23.77
C LEU A 142 3.54 -4.36 22.82
N GLY A 143 3.25 -4.31 21.52
CA GLY A 143 4.20 -3.89 20.49
C GLY A 143 4.04 -2.44 20.04
N VAL A 144 5.03 -1.92 19.33
CA VAL A 144 4.96 -0.55 18.76
C VAL A 144 3.82 -0.43 17.75
N VAL A 145 3.48 -1.52 17.05
CA VAL A 145 2.35 -1.59 16.12
C VAL A 145 1.01 -1.35 16.84
N ASP A 146 0.83 -1.87 18.05
CA ASP A 146 -0.38 -1.62 18.86
C ASP A 146 -0.49 -0.14 19.23
N LEU A 147 0.63 0.47 19.62
CA LEU A 147 0.67 1.88 19.95
C LEU A 147 0.37 2.76 18.73
N LEU A 148 0.91 2.41 17.56
CA LEU A 148 0.58 3.04 16.29
C LEU A 148 -0.92 2.89 15.99
N GLY A 149 -1.48 1.69 16.11
CA GLY A 149 -2.90 1.44 15.89
C GLY A 149 -3.79 2.31 16.77
N ALA A 150 -3.47 2.41 18.07
CA ALA A 150 -4.21 3.27 19.01
C ALA A 150 -4.12 4.76 18.65
N LEU A 151 -2.97 5.25 18.19
CA LEU A 151 -2.80 6.63 17.74
C LEU A 151 -3.60 6.91 16.46
N MET A 152 -3.56 6.01 15.49
CA MET A 152 -4.22 6.18 14.19
C MET A 152 -5.74 6.03 14.27
N ASN A 153 -6.25 5.24 15.23
CA ASN A 153 -7.68 5.09 15.53
C ASN A 153 -8.20 6.15 16.52
N GLY A 154 -7.31 6.93 17.13
CA GLY A 154 -7.65 7.95 18.10
C GLY A 154 -8.29 9.20 17.48
N SER A 155 -8.82 10.08 18.34
CA SER A 155 -9.46 11.34 17.96
C SER A 155 -8.56 12.57 18.14
N ASP A 156 -7.23 12.38 18.22
CA ASP A 156 -6.30 13.50 18.38
C ASP A 156 -6.32 14.40 17.12
N GLU A 157 -6.82 15.62 17.32
CA GLU A 157 -7.03 16.61 16.24
C GLU A 157 -5.73 16.99 15.54
N TRP A 158 -4.61 16.98 16.25
CA TRP A 158 -3.31 17.34 15.70
C TRP A 158 -2.79 16.26 14.76
N ILE A 159 -2.93 14.99 15.16
CA ILE A 159 -2.66 13.84 14.31
C ILE A 159 -3.57 13.87 13.08
N ARG A 160 -4.89 14.05 13.27
CA ARG A 160 -5.87 14.10 12.16
C ARG A 160 -5.49 15.11 11.09
N ARG A 161 -5.17 16.35 11.48
CA ARG A 161 -4.71 17.39 10.54
C ARG A 161 -3.41 17.01 9.84
N GLY A 162 -2.47 16.41 10.57
CA GLY A 162 -1.21 15.92 10.01
C GLY A 162 -1.42 14.88 8.92
N LEU A 163 -2.33 13.91 9.14
CA LEU A 163 -2.71 12.90 8.16
C LEU A 163 -3.38 13.52 6.93
N GLU A 164 -4.35 14.41 7.14
CA GLU A 164 -5.07 15.10 6.06
C GLU A 164 -4.14 15.92 5.15
N GLN A 165 -3.19 16.66 5.75
CA GLN A 165 -2.20 17.43 4.99
C GLN A 165 -1.29 16.55 4.10
N GLN A 166 -1.15 15.27 4.44
CA GLN A 166 -0.36 14.31 3.67
C GLN A 166 -1.21 13.41 2.78
N GLY A 167 -2.54 13.61 2.74
CA GLY A 167 -3.47 12.74 2.00
C GLY A 167 -3.53 11.31 2.54
N ILE A 168 -3.18 11.11 3.82
CA ILE A 168 -3.24 9.79 4.47
C ILE A 168 -4.68 9.58 4.96
N PRO A 169 -5.34 8.46 4.62
CA PRO A 169 -6.70 8.20 5.05
C PRO A 169 -6.77 7.97 6.57
N SER A 170 -7.84 8.46 7.18
CA SER A 170 -8.19 8.16 8.58
C SER A 170 -8.68 6.72 8.75
N ALA A 171 -8.70 6.24 9.99
CA ALA A 171 -9.20 4.91 10.34
C ALA A 171 -10.63 4.66 9.84
N SER A 172 -11.52 5.66 9.98
CA SER A 172 -12.91 5.55 9.53
C SER A 172 -13.02 5.48 8.01
N GLN A 173 -12.22 6.26 7.28
CA GLN A 173 -12.15 6.18 5.82
C GLN A 173 -11.62 4.81 5.37
N LEU A 174 -10.59 4.28 6.02
CA LEU A 174 -10.09 2.93 5.74
C LEU A 174 -11.13 1.84 6.05
N ALA A 175 -11.88 1.97 7.14
CA ALA A 175 -12.93 1.02 7.49
C ALA A 175 -14.09 1.04 6.50
N GLN A 176 -14.58 2.22 6.11
CA GLN A 176 -15.61 2.39 5.09
C GLN A 176 -15.16 1.81 3.74
N ARG A 177 -13.90 2.07 3.37
CA ARG A 177 -13.27 1.50 2.18
C ARG A 177 -13.23 -0.02 2.23
N ASN A 178 -12.72 -0.59 3.33
CA ASN A 178 -12.63 -2.04 3.48
C ASN A 178 -14.01 -2.69 3.42
N GLN A 179 -15.02 -2.08 4.08
CA GLN A 179 -16.40 -2.52 4.00
C GLN A 179 -16.95 -2.46 2.57
N ALA A 180 -16.63 -1.41 1.80
CA ALA A 180 -17.03 -1.32 0.40
C ALA A 180 -16.37 -2.42 -0.45
N LEU A 181 -15.09 -2.72 -0.23
CA LEU A 181 -14.37 -3.79 -0.92
C LEU A 181 -14.85 -5.19 -0.52
N GLU A 182 -15.23 -5.40 0.75
CA GLU A 182 -15.78 -6.66 1.26
C GLU A 182 -17.05 -7.09 0.51
N GLN A 183 -17.85 -6.12 0.07
CA GLN A 183 -19.03 -6.37 -0.74
C GLN A 183 -18.70 -7.01 -2.08
N TRP A 184 -17.46 -6.92 -2.58
CA TRP A 184 -17.02 -7.42 -3.89
C TRP A 184 -16.01 -8.56 -3.78
N THR A 185 -15.93 -9.28 -2.65
CA THR A 185 -14.97 -10.36 -2.42
C THR A 185 -15.09 -11.55 -3.37
N ASP A 186 -16.25 -11.77 -3.96
CA ASP A 186 -16.50 -12.74 -5.04
C ASP A 186 -15.89 -12.31 -6.39
N VAL A 187 -15.73 -11.00 -6.59
CA VAL A 187 -15.19 -10.40 -7.82
C VAL A 187 -13.71 -10.07 -7.69
N LEU A 188 -13.30 -9.54 -6.55
CA LEU A 188 -11.95 -9.04 -6.27
C LEU A 188 -11.10 -10.14 -5.63
N VAL A 189 -10.19 -10.70 -6.43
CA VAL A 189 -9.35 -11.83 -6.05
C VAL A 189 -7.91 -11.35 -5.87
N PRO A 190 -7.37 -11.27 -4.64
CA PRO A 190 -5.97 -10.95 -4.43
C PRO A 190 -5.07 -11.98 -5.11
N LEU A 191 -4.11 -11.51 -5.90
CA LEU A 191 -3.08 -12.39 -6.46
C LEU A 191 -1.90 -12.49 -5.50
N ALA A 192 -1.41 -13.71 -5.32
CA ALA A 192 -0.22 -14.00 -4.53
C ALA A 192 0.79 -14.77 -5.38
N SER A 193 2.08 -14.64 -5.07
CA SER A 193 3.09 -15.45 -5.75
C SER A 193 2.89 -16.94 -5.45
N ARG A 194 3.28 -17.82 -6.37
CA ARG A 194 3.33 -19.28 -6.15
C ARG A 194 4.28 -19.69 -5.02
N HIS A 195 5.19 -18.80 -4.64
CA HIS A 195 6.26 -19.04 -3.67
C HIS A 195 6.08 -18.19 -2.40
N ALA A 196 4.84 -17.80 -2.08
CA ALA A 196 4.59 -17.02 -0.88
C ALA A 196 5.06 -17.80 0.38
N GLY A 197 6.17 -17.33 0.97
CA GLY A 197 6.78 -17.96 2.14
C GLY A 197 7.77 -19.10 1.85
N THR A 198 8.19 -19.31 0.60
CA THR A 198 9.18 -20.34 0.24
C THR A 198 10.38 -19.77 -0.52
N VAL A 199 11.53 -20.43 -0.40
CA VAL A 199 12.74 -20.06 -1.12
C VAL A 199 12.57 -20.44 -2.60
N VAL A 200 12.61 -19.44 -3.49
CA VAL A 200 12.56 -19.67 -4.95
C VAL A 200 13.86 -20.32 -5.40
N GLU A 201 13.77 -21.45 -6.10
CA GLU A 201 14.95 -22.14 -6.65
C GLU A 201 15.73 -21.27 -7.63
N ASP A 202 17.07 -21.42 -7.69
CA ASP A 202 17.94 -20.60 -8.54
C ASP A 202 17.60 -20.68 -10.04
N ALA A 203 17.13 -21.83 -10.51
CA ALA A 203 16.73 -22.02 -11.90
C ALA A 203 15.48 -21.19 -12.23
N GLU A 204 14.51 -21.18 -11.32
CA GLU A 204 13.30 -20.39 -11.44
C GLU A 204 13.57 -18.90 -11.27
N ARG A 205 14.43 -18.53 -10.32
CA ARG A 205 14.91 -17.17 -10.13
C ARG A 205 15.48 -16.59 -11.43
N LYS A 206 16.35 -17.35 -12.10
CA LYS A 206 16.94 -16.96 -13.40
C LYS A 206 15.87 -16.85 -14.50
N ARG A 207 14.88 -17.76 -14.51
CA ARG A 207 13.77 -17.73 -15.47
C ARG A 207 12.92 -16.46 -15.30
N ILE A 208 12.51 -16.12 -14.08
CA ILE A 208 11.69 -14.94 -13.77
C ILE A 208 12.44 -13.66 -14.14
N LEU A 209 13.72 -13.56 -13.78
CA LEU A 209 14.55 -12.39 -14.11
C LEU A 209 14.82 -12.24 -15.62
N ALA A 210 14.81 -13.34 -16.37
CA ALA A 210 15.01 -13.33 -17.81
C ALA A 210 13.72 -13.04 -18.60
N ASP A 211 12.53 -13.16 -17.99
CA ASP A 211 11.25 -12.91 -18.65
C ASP A 211 11.10 -11.41 -19.01
N PRO A 212 11.04 -11.05 -20.31
CA PRO A 212 10.93 -9.65 -20.72
C PRO A 212 9.65 -8.96 -20.23
N ALA A 213 8.53 -9.67 -20.18
CA ALA A 213 7.26 -9.09 -19.75
C ALA A 213 7.29 -8.78 -18.25
N VAL A 214 7.87 -9.66 -17.44
CA VAL A 214 8.10 -9.43 -16.00
C VAL A 214 8.98 -8.21 -15.78
N ARG A 215 10.07 -8.07 -16.54
CA ARG A 215 10.97 -6.91 -16.43
C ARG A 215 10.26 -5.60 -16.77
N VAL A 216 9.57 -5.55 -17.91
CA VAL A 216 8.84 -4.35 -18.35
C VAL A 216 7.78 -3.95 -17.32
N LEU A 217 6.99 -4.90 -16.81
CA LEU A 217 5.98 -4.60 -15.79
C LEU A 217 6.60 -4.13 -14.48
N ALA A 218 7.71 -4.72 -14.06
CA ALA A 218 8.39 -4.26 -12.87
C ALA A 218 8.94 -2.83 -13.03
N ASP A 219 9.43 -2.47 -14.22
CA ASP A 219 9.87 -1.10 -14.52
C ASP A 219 8.69 -0.12 -14.53
N VAL A 220 7.54 -0.52 -15.10
CA VAL A 220 6.28 0.26 -15.08
C VAL A 220 5.83 0.54 -13.65
N PHE A 221 5.95 -0.43 -12.74
CA PHE A 221 5.56 -0.25 -11.34
C PHE A 221 6.62 0.43 -10.48
N ALA A 222 7.89 0.29 -10.84
CA ALA A 222 9.01 0.97 -10.19
C ALA A 222 9.02 2.47 -10.50
N ASN A 223 8.62 2.83 -11.71
CA ASN A 223 8.52 4.19 -12.19
C ASN A 223 7.11 4.40 -12.75
N PRO A 224 6.09 4.56 -11.89
CA PRO A 224 4.76 4.94 -12.34
C PRO A 224 4.85 6.37 -12.86
N GLY A 225 5.28 6.52 -14.11
CA GLY A 225 5.39 7.81 -14.79
C GLY A 225 4.06 8.54 -14.67
N THR A 226 4.10 9.84 -14.44
CA THR A 226 2.91 10.68 -14.28
C THR A 226 2.55 11.31 -15.63
N PRO A 227 1.34 11.11 -16.18
CA PRO A 227 0.43 9.98 -16.01
C PRO A 227 0.71 8.89 -17.08
N GLY A 228 1.09 7.69 -16.62
CA GLY A 228 1.27 6.53 -17.47
C GLY A 228 -0.08 5.97 -17.93
N ARG A 229 -0.15 5.52 -19.17
CA ARG A 229 -1.33 4.85 -19.72
C ARG A 229 -1.59 3.50 -19.03
N PRO A 230 -2.84 3.03 -18.94
CA PRO A 230 -3.11 1.65 -18.55
C PRO A 230 -2.38 0.66 -19.45
N CYS A 231 -1.98 -0.49 -18.91
CA CYS A 231 -1.28 -1.50 -19.70
C CYS A 231 -2.24 -2.56 -20.24
N LEU A 232 -2.07 -2.93 -21.50
CA LEU A 232 -2.76 -4.05 -22.14
C LEU A 232 -1.77 -5.20 -22.35
N LEU A 233 -1.97 -6.28 -21.60
CA LEU A 233 -1.23 -7.53 -21.67
C LEU A 233 -1.85 -8.43 -22.74
N ILE A 234 -1.17 -8.52 -23.89
CA ILE A 234 -1.59 -9.36 -25.01
C ILE A 234 -0.83 -10.67 -24.92
N HIS A 235 -1.53 -11.77 -24.69
CA HIS A 235 -0.88 -13.04 -24.38
C HIS A 235 -1.24 -14.17 -25.35
N GLY A 236 -0.25 -15.04 -25.60
CA GLY A 236 -0.42 -16.28 -26.35
C GLY A 236 -1.13 -17.37 -25.54
N PRO A 237 -1.30 -18.58 -26.14
CA PRO A 237 -1.91 -19.72 -25.46
C PRO A 237 -1.01 -20.35 -24.39
N ASP A 238 0.32 -20.32 -24.56
CA ASP A 238 1.24 -21.06 -23.69
C ASP A 238 1.63 -20.31 -22.42
N ARG A 239 1.43 -18.99 -22.41
CA ARG A 239 1.89 -18.10 -21.35
C ARG A 239 0.88 -16.98 -21.20
N THR A 240 0.13 -17.00 -20.10
CA THR A 240 -0.94 -16.03 -19.87
C THR A 240 -0.43 -14.78 -19.16
N ALA A 241 -1.24 -13.71 -19.21
CA ALA A 241 -1.01 -12.52 -18.40
C ALA A 241 -0.99 -12.83 -16.89
N HIS A 242 -1.86 -13.76 -16.45
CA HIS A 242 -1.90 -14.21 -15.06
C HIS A 242 -0.57 -14.86 -14.66
N ASP A 243 0.00 -15.75 -15.49
CA ASP A 243 1.30 -16.38 -15.20
C ASP A 243 2.43 -15.35 -15.05
N VAL A 244 2.46 -14.34 -15.92
CA VAL A 244 3.45 -13.26 -15.84
C VAL A 244 3.29 -12.46 -14.55
N LEU A 245 2.07 -12.17 -14.11
CA LEU A 245 1.81 -11.45 -12.86
C LEU A 245 2.20 -12.26 -11.63
N ILE A 246 1.92 -13.55 -11.62
CA ILE A 246 2.36 -14.46 -10.55
C ILE A 246 3.89 -14.46 -10.43
N ASP A 247 4.60 -14.51 -11.56
CA ASP A 247 6.06 -14.46 -11.57
C ASP A 247 6.61 -13.09 -11.18
N LEU A 248 5.92 -12.00 -11.55
CA LEU A 248 6.25 -10.66 -11.11
C LEU A 248 6.12 -10.52 -9.58
N LEU A 249 5.09 -11.10 -8.98
CA LEU A 249 4.90 -11.12 -7.53
C LEU A 249 5.98 -11.95 -6.82
N GLY A 250 6.51 -12.98 -7.48
CA GLY A 250 7.63 -13.80 -7.02
C GLY A 250 9.01 -13.28 -7.44
N ARG A 251 9.08 -12.09 -8.07
CA ARG A 251 10.35 -11.57 -8.61
C ARG A 251 11.32 -11.27 -7.48
N PRO A 252 12.55 -11.82 -7.52
CA PRO A 252 13.57 -11.51 -6.53
C PRO A 252 14.04 -10.05 -6.69
N GLY A 253 14.16 -9.32 -5.58
CA GLY A 253 14.72 -7.97 -5.55
C GLY A 253 14.44 -7.26 -4.23
N ASP A 254 15.10 -6.12 -4.03
CA ASP A 254 15.01 -5.36 -2.77
C ASP A 254 13.68 -4.59 -2.61
N ARG A 255 12.94 -4.44 -3.72
CA ARG A 255 11.64 -3.75 -3.71
C ARG A 255 10.52 -4.76 -3.49
N LYS A 256 9.68 -4.48 -2.50
CA LYS A 256 8.44 -5.23 -2.24
C LYS A 256 7.58 -5.24 -3.52
N PRO A 257 7.06 -6.40 -3.96
CA PRO A 257 6.20 -6.48 -5.12
C PRO A 257 4.92 -5.66 -4.92
N PRO A 258 4.30 -5.16 -5.99
CA PRO A 258 3.03 -4.44 -5.88
C PRO A 258 1.92 -5.38 -5.38
N LYS A 259 0.94 -4.83 -4.66
CA LYS A 259 -0.29 -5.55 -4.35
C LYS A 259 -1.13 -5.62 -5.61
N VAL A 260 -1.40 -6.81 -6.13
CA VAL A 260 -2.21 -7.00 -7.34
C VAL A 260 -3.54 -7.64 -6.95
N ILE A 261 -4.64 -7.01 -7.35
CA ILE A 261 -6.00 -7.55 -7.17
C ILE A 261 -6.58 -7.80 -8.55
N GLN A 262 -6.91 -9.07 -8.82
CA GLN A 262 -7.61 -9.47 -10.02
C GLN A 262 -9.10 -9.12 -9.91
N VAL A 263 -9.64 -8.49 -10.94
CA VAL A 263 -11.08 -8.37 -11.18
C VAL A 263 -11.50 -9.57 -12.02
N ASN A 264 -12.22 -10.51 -11.41
CA ASN A 264 -12.73 -11.69 -12.08
C ASN A 264 -13.87 -11.29 -13.03
N SER A 265 -13.62 -11.33 -14.34
CA SER A 265 -14.62 -10.91 -15.34
C SER A 265 -15.92 -11.69 -15.26
N ARG A 266 -15.85 -13.00 -14.98
CA ARG A 266 -17.03 -13.85 -14.92
C ARG A 266 -17.92 -13.47 -13.75
N ALA A 267 -17.34 -13.41 -12.55
CA ALA A 267 -18.05 -13.05 -11.34
C ALA A 267 -18.64 -11.64 -11.44
N LEU A 268 -17.86 -10.67 -11.96
CA LEU A 268 -18.37 -9.31 -12.16
C LEU A 268 -19.58 -9.30 -13.09
N LEU A 269 -19.47 -9.90 -14.28
CA LEU A 269 -20.56 -9.86 -15.27
C LEU A 269 -21.81 -10.63 -14.82
N GLU A 270 -21.65 -11.76 -14.15
CA GLU A 270 -22.76 -12.50 -13.53
C GLU A 270 -23.47 -11.63 -12.49
N ARG A 271 -22.69 -10.92 -11.66
CA ARG A 271 -23.23 -10.03 -10.63
C ARG A 271 -23.92 -8.81 -11.21
N LEU A 272 -23.33 -8.14 -12.20
CA LEU A 272 -23.94 -6.99 -12.87
C LEU A 272 -25.26 -7.36 -13.56
N SER A 273 -25.35 -8.58 -14.08
CA SER A 273 -26.58 -9.11 -14.67
C SER A 273 -27.69 -9.33 -13.62
N ARG A 274 -27.32 -9.65 -12.38
CA ARG A 274 -28.26 -9.87 -11.26
C ARG A 274 -28.67 -8.57 -10.55
N ASP A 275 -27.69 -7.74 -10.21
CA ASP A 275 -27.85 -6.59 -9.31
C ASP A 275 -28.22 -5.30 -10.08
N GLY A 276 -28.15 -5.32 -11.42
CA GLY A 276 -28.50 -4.19 -12.28
C GLY A 276 -27.40 -3.12 -12.41
N ASN A 277 -27.69 -2.08 -13.20
CA ASN A 277 -26.68 -1.12 -13.67
C ASN A 277 -26.11 -0.19 -12.58
N VAL A 278 -26.81 0.04 -11.46
CA VAL A 278 -26.38 0.96 -10.40
C VAL A 278 -25.14 0.43 -9.68
N ALA A 279 -25.09 -0.87 -9.41
CA ALA A 279 -23.94 -1.53 -8.79
C ALA A 279 -22.68 -1.43 -9.69
N ALA A 280 -22.88 -1.39 -11.01
CA ALA A 280 -21.82 -1.32 -12.00
C ALA A 280 -21.08 0.03 -11.99
N ILE A 281 -21.81 1.12 -11.80
CA ILE A 281 -21.24 2.48 -11.77
C ILE A 281 -20.43 2.66 -10.48
N GLY A 282 -21.02 2.29 -9.34
CA GLY A 282 -20.34 2.39 -8.04
C GLY A 282 -19.05 1.57 -7.97
N PHE A 283 -19.00 0.41 -8.64
CA PHE A 283 -17.78 -0.42 -8.71
C PHE A 283 -16.62 0.27 -9.42
N LEU A 284 -16.84 0.83 -10.61
CA LEU A 284 -15.76 1.47 -11.38
C LEU A 284 -15.24 2.74 -10.69
N ASP A 285 -16.15 3.52 -10.10
CA ASP A 285 -15.79 4.72 -9.36
C ASP A 285 -14.96 4.35 -8.10
N LEU A 286 -15.35 3.29 -7.37
CA LEU A 286 -14.57 2.72 -6.26
C LEU A 286 -13.13 2.36 -6.68
N LEU A 287 -12.96 1.68 -7.82
CA LEU A 287 -11.61 1.32 -8.29
C LEU A 287 -10.76 2.53 -8.67
N CYS A 288 -11.37 3.59 -9.19
CA CYS A 288 -10.69 4.84 -9.51
C CYS A 288 -10.11 5.50 -8.26
N ASP A 289 -10.92 5.61 -7.20
CA ASP A 289 -10.49 6.17 -5.91
C ASP A 289 -9.33 5.36 -5.32
N GLU A 290 -9.39 4.03 -5.44
CA GLU A 290 -8.34 3.13 -5.00
C GLU A 290 -7.06 3.18 -5.85
N SER A 291 -7.15 3.60 -7.12
CA SER A 291 -5.99 3.61 -8.03
C SER A 291 -4.91 4.64 -7.67
N ASN A 292 -5.22 5.57 -6.77
CA ASN A 292 -4.24 6.48 -6.17
C ASN A 292 -3.30 5.77 -5.18
N GLN A 293 -3.57 4.50 -4.84
CA GLN A 293 -2.79 3.69 -3.93
C GLN A 293 -1.73 2.84 -4.65
N LYS A 294 -0.94 2.08 -3.88
CA LYS A 294 0.03 1.10 -4.39
C LYS A 294 -0.61 -0.15 -5.01
N THR A 295 -1.94 -0.26 -4.97
CA THR A 295 -2.69 -1.39 -5.53
C THR A 295 -2.72 -1.33 -7.04
N VAL A 296 -2.49 -2.48 -7.67
CA VAL A 296 -2.62 -2.70 -9.11
C VAL A 296 -3.87 -3.51 -9.36
N TRP A 297 -4.75 -3.01 -10.24
CA TRP A 297 -6.00 -3.64 -10.61
C TRP A 297 -5.85 -4.40 -11.91
N PHE A 298 -6.05 -5.72 -11.87
CA PHE A 298 -5.87 -6.60 -13.01
C PHE A 298 -7.19 -7.14 -13.54
N PHE A 299 -7.62 -6.65 -14.70
CA PHE A 299 -8.79 -7.13 -15.41
C PHE A 299 -8.42 -8.32 -16.29
N ASP A 300 -8.89 -9.51 -15.92
CA ASP A 300 -8.44 -10.78 -16.50
C ASP A 300 -8.85 -11.02 -17.97
N SER A 301 -9.85 -10.29 -18.48
CA SER A 301 -10.39 -10.51 -19.82
C SER A 301 -11.08 -9.27 -20.38
N LEU A 302 -10.30 -8.35 -20.96
CA LEU A 302 -10.78 -7.09 -21.52
C LEU A 302 -11.96 -7.28 -22.49
N HIS A 303 -11.84 -8.26 -23.40
CA HIS A 303 -12.84 -8.54 -24.44
C HIS A 303 -14.24 -8.86 -23.87
N ARG A 304 -14.35 -9.38 -22.65
CA ARG A 304 -15.65 -9.70 -22.03
C ARG A 304 -16.42 -8.45 -21.64
N TYR A 305 -15.73 -7.44 -21.09
CA TYR A 305 -16.34 -6.17 -20.70
C TYR A 305 -16.77 -5.32 -21.90
N LEU A 306 -16.21 -5.63 -23.08
CA LEU A 306 -16.52 -4.96 -24.35
C LEU A 306 -17.56 -5.72 -25.18
N SER A 307 -17.89 -6.96 -24.83
CA SER A 307 -18.80 -7.79 -25.60
C SER A 307 -20.25 -7.36 -25.40
N GLU A 308 -20.99 -7.23 -26.49
CA GLU A 308 -22.42 -6.97 -26.47
C GLU A 308 -23.24 -8.12 -25.89
N GLU A 309 -22.76 -9.34 -26.05
CA GLU A 309 -23.41 -10.56 -25.58
C GLU A 309 -23.22 -10.79 -24.08
N LEU A 310 -22.13 -10.28 -23.51
CA LEU A 310 -21.71 -10.60 -22.14
C LEU A 310 -21.85 -9.44 -21.16
N ALA A 311 -21.71 -8.19 -21.62
CA ALA A 311 -21.71 -7.03 -20.75
C ALA A 311 -22.97 -6.16 -20.95
N PRO A 312 -23.68 -5.78 -19.87
CA PRO A 312 -24.79 -4.84 -19.95
C PRO A 312 -24.39 -3.54 -20.66
N SER A 313 -25.28 -3.02 -21.51
CA SER A 313 -24.98 -1.87 -22.39
C SER A 313 -24.52 -0.62 -21.63
N VAL A 314 -25.19 -0.31 -20.50
CA VAL A 314 -24.84 0.84 -19.64
C VAL A 314 -23.45 0.68 -19.03
N PHE A 315 -23.13 -0.53 -18.52
CA PHE A 315 -21.80 -0.80 -17.99
C PHE A 315 -20.74 -0.69 -19.08
N ARG A 316 -20.96 -1.25 -20.27
CA ARG A 316 -20.02 -1.20 -21.39
C ARG A 316 -19.68 0.25 -21.78
N LEU A 317 -20.70 1.11 -21.92
CA LEU A 317 -20.50 2.53 -22.23
C LEU A 317 -19.70 3.25 -21.13
N ARG A 318 -20.04 3.01 -19.87
CA ARG A 318 -19.34 3.60 -18.73
C ARG A 318 -17.90 3.10 -18.63
N PHE A 319 -17.68 1.80 -18.83
CA PHE A 319 -16.36 1.17 -18.80
C PHE A 319 -15.42 1.80 -19.85
N VAL A 320 -15.90 2.04 -21.07
CA VAL A 320 -15.10 2.72 -22.11
C VAL A 320 -14.74 4.16 -21.74
N GLN A 321 -15.66 4.90 -21.12
CA GLN A 321 -15.36 6.25 -20.62
C GLN A 321 -14.36 6.20 -19.46
N TRP A 322 -14.55 5.26 -18.55
CA TRP A 322 -13.72 5.03 -17.38
C TRP A 322 -12.28 4.66 -17.75
N LEU A 323 -12.07 3.85 -18.79
CA LEU A 323 -10.73 3.51 -19.30
C LEU A 323 -9.87 4.75 -19.59
N LYS A 324 -10.47 5.85 -20.05
CA LYS A 324 -9.74 7.10 -20.34
C LYS A 324 -9.24 7.81 -19.08
N GLN A 325 -9.79 7.49 -17.93
CA GLN A 325 -9.44 8.05 -16.61
C GLN A 325 -8.44 7.15 -15.86
N THR A 326 -8.19 5.94 -16.37
CA THR A 326 -7.26 5.00 -15.77
C THR A 326 -5.79 5.36 -16.04
N ASN A 327 -4.90 4.81 -15.22
CA ASN A 327 -3.46 5.00 -15.29
C ASN A 327 -2.72 3.66 -15.32
N SER A 328 -1.39 3.68 -15.21
CA SER A 328 -0.53 2.49 -15.23
C SER A 328 -0.76 1.47 -14.09
N ARG A 329 -1.58 1.80 -13.08
CA ARG A 329 -2.05 0.85 -12.04
C ARG A 329 -3.15 -0.08 -12.55
N PHE A 330 -3.72 0.18 -13.71
CA PHE A 330 -4.69 -0.70 -14.34
C PHE A 330 -4.04 -1.55 -15.42
N LEU A 331 -4.15 -2.85 -15.24
CA LEU A 331 -3.72 -3.87 -16.18
C LEU A 331 -4.93 -4.55 -16.78
N PHE A 332 -4.91 -4.76 -18.09
CA PHE A 332 -5.95 -5.47 -18.81
C PHE A 332 -5.33 -6.63 -19.56
N ALA A 333 -5.90 -7.82 -19.46
CA ALA A 333 -5.48 -8.97 -20.25
C ALA A 333 -6.39 -9.23 -21.45
N ILE A 334 -5.80 -9.67 -22.54
CA ILE A 334 -6.50 -10.17 -23.70
C ILE A 334 -5.66 -11.26 -24.37
N SER A 335 -6.30 -12.35 -24.80
CA SER A 335 -5.60 -13.33 -25.62
C SER A 335 -5.35 -12.78 -27.01
N GLN A 336 -4.27 -13.20 -27.67
CA GLN A 336 -3.92 -12.72 -29.00
C GLN A 336 -5.06 -12.91 -30.01
N ASN A 337 -5.74 -14.06 -29.99
CA ASN A 337 -6.89 -14.33 -30.86
C ASN A 337 -8.03 -13.32 -30.63
N GLN A 338 -8.36 -13.01 -29.38
CA GLN A 338 -9.40 -12.03 -29.08
C GLN A 338 -8.95 -10.60 -29.42
N TYR A 339 -7.68 -10.27 -29.21
CA TYR A 339 -7.11 -8.99 -29.62
C TYR A 339 -7.25 -8.77 -31.13
N ASP A 340 -6.92 -9.79 -31.93
CA ASP A 340 -7.04 -9.73 -33.39
C ASP A 340 -8.50 -9.54 -33.84
N LYS A 341 -9.45 -10.22 -33.20
CA LYS A 341 -10.89 -10.03 -33.46
C LYS A 341 -11.36 -8.61 -33.10
N VAL A 342 -11.00 -8.12 -31.92
CA VAL A 342 -11.36 -6.76 -31.47
C VAL A 342 -10.76 -5.71 -32.41
N ARG A 343 -9.52 -5.94 -32.86
CA ARG A 343 -8.80 -5.08 -33.81
C ARG A 343 -9.43 -5.07 -35.20
N ALA A 344 -9.91 -6.21 -35.70
CA ALA A 344 -10.48 -6.34 -37.03
C ALA A 344 -11.91 -5.81 -37.13
N ASN A 345 -12.71 -6.00 -36.08
CA ASN A 345 -14.16 -5.78 -36.15
C ASN A 345 -14.62 -4.37 -35.72
N ASN A 346 -13.72 -3.43 -35.39
CA ASN A 346 -14.06 -2.10 -34.88
C ASN A 346 -15.23 -2.14 -33.88
N TYR A 347 -15.10 -2.93 -32.80
CA TYR A 347 -16.16 -3.14 -31.81
C TYR A 347 -16.75 -1.81 -31.33
N PRO A 348 -18.02 -1.48 -31.66
CA PRO A 348 -18.73 -0.42 -30.96
C PRO A 348 -18.92 -0.86 -29.50
N PRO A 349 -18.58 -0.04 -28.49
CA PRO A 349 -18.38 1.39 -28.51
C PRO A 349 -16.91 1.82 -28.29
N LEU A 350 -15.93 0.94 -28.55
CA LEU A 350 -14.53 1.36 -28.45
C LEU A 350 -14.26 2.48 -29.47
N PRO A 351 -13.75 3.65 -29.06
CA PRO A 351 -13.43 4.71 -29.99
C PRO A 351 -12.33 4.25 -30.97
N LEU A 352 -12.29 4.86 -32.16
CA LEU A 352 -11.33 4.56 -33.23
C LEU A 352 -9.85 4.55 -32.77
N ASP A 353 -9.55 5.20 -31.64
CA ASP A 353 -8.22 5.36 -31.06
C ASP A 353 -7.97 4.50 -29.81
N TRP A 354 -8.81 3.51 -29.48
CA TRP A 354 -8.65 2.72 -28.24
C TRP A 354 -7.26 2.08 -28.07
N LYS A 355 -6.57 1.80 -29.18
CA LYS A 355 -5.18 1.31 -29.18
C LYS A 355 -4.20 2.28 -28.52
N ASN A 356 -4.48 3.58 -28.63
CA ASN A 356 -3.69 4.66 -28.03
C ASN A 356 -3.98 4.84 -26.55
N THR A 357 -5.13 4.35 -26.05
CA THR A 357 -5.48 4.33 -24.63
C THR A 357 -4.48 3.50 -23.82
N PHE A 358 -3.95 2.42 -24.40
CA PHE A 358 -3.11 1.46 -23.69
C PHE A 358 -1.63 1.56 -24.04
N GLN A 359 -0.77 1.29 -23.07
CA GLN A 359 0.57 0.78 -23.31
C GLN A 359 0.48 -0.73 -23.55
N GLN A 360 0.78 -1.18 -24.77
CA GLN A 360 0.68 -2.60 -25.13
C GLN A 360 1.94 -3.36 -24.75
N ILE A 361 1.78 -4.49 -24.08
CA ILE A 361 2.86 -5.40 -23.69
C ILE A 361 2.52 -6.78 -24.27
N TRP A 362 3.36 -7.25 -25.19
CA TRP A 362 3.21 -8.56 -25.80
C TRP A 362 3.92 -9.62 -24.96
N ILE A 363 3.16 -10.63 -24.54
CA ILE A 363 3.67 -11.78 -23.80
C ILE A 363 3.91 -12.90 -24.80
N HIS A 364 5.18 -13.09 -25.15
CA HIS A 364 5.60 -14.16 -26.03
C HIS A 364 5.80 -15.46 -25.25
N SER A 365 5.51 -16.59 -25.89
CA SER A 365 5.88 -17.89 -25.34
C SER A 365 7.40 -17.93 -25.12
N PRO A 366 7.89 -18.48 -24.00
CA PRO A 366 9.32 -18.62 -23.77
C PRO A 366 9.91 -19.43 -24.91
N SER A 367 10.90 -18.87 -25.63
CA SER A 367 11.53 -19.57 -26.74
C SER A 367 12.04 -20.93 -26.24
N PRO A 368 11.75 -22.04 -26.94
CA PRO A 368 12.33 -23.32 -26.57
C PRO A 368 13.85 -23.14 -26.61
N ARG A 369 14.52 -23.43 -25.48
CA ARG A 369 15.99 -23.46 -25.44
C ARG A 369 16.41 -24.32 -26.61
N ARG A 370 17.20 -23.76 -27.54
CA ARG A 370 17.86 -24.55 -28.59
C ARG A 370 18.42 -25.78 -27.89
N ARG A 371 17.89 -26.96 -28.21
CA ARG A 371 18.61 -28.21 -27.94
C ARG A 371 19.94 -28.00 -28.64
N VAL A 372 21.00 -27.80 -27.86
CA VAL A 372 22.35 -27.94 -28.37
C VAL A 372 22.38 -29.39 -28.83
N GLY A 373 22.32 -29.56 -30.15
CA GLY A 373 22.41 -30.88 -30.76
C GLY A 373 23.75 -31.46 -30.34
N MET A 374 23.70 -32.50 -29.50
CA MET A 374 24.62 -33.61 -29.68
C MET A 374 24.18 -34.28 -30.97
N GLU A 375 24.78 -33.86 -32.07
CA GLU A 375 25.01 -34.77 -33.19
C GLU A 375 26.37 -35.44 -32.94
N LEU A 376 26.38 -36.73 -33.29
CA LEU A 376 27.29 -37.80 -32.89
C LEU A 376 28.77 -37.58 -33.19
#